data_AF-A0A1Y5DKC6-F1
#
_entry.id   AF-A0A1Y5DKC6-F1
#
_cell.length_a   1.000
_cell.length_b   1.000
_cell.length_c   1.000
_cell.angle_alpha   90.00
_cell.angle_beta   90.00
_cell.angle_gamma   90.00
#
_symmetry.space_group_name_H-M   'P 1'
#
loop_
_entity.id
_entity.type
_entity.pdbx_description
1 polymer ?
#
loop_
_entity_poly.entity_id
_entity_poly.type
_entity_poly.pdbx_seq_one_letter_code
_entity_poly.pdbx_strand_id
1 'polypeptide(L)'
;MTTELEPEVLVALDKGRKIEAIKLLREQRSIGLKEAKQIIDEYSAAHPSPNASVERNNSTSGLIKLVILAAVVYFLYVEFIQ
;
A
#
# COMPACT_ATOMS: atom_id res chain seq x y z
N MET A 1 8.16 13.68 21.33
CA MET A 1 6.82 13.07 21.35
C MET A 1 6.10 13.41 20.03
N THR A 2 6.46 12.78 18.91
CA THR A 2 5.63 12.84 17.68
C THR A 2 5.95 11.66 16.76
N THR A 3 5.59 10.47 17.22
CA THR A 3 5.28 9.35 16.33
C THR A 3 3.95 9.66 15.68
N GLU A 4 3.91 9.99 14.39
CA GLU A 4 2.80 9.71 13.45
C GLU A 4 2.97 10.58 12.20
N LEU A 5 3.31 9.93 11.08
CA LEU A 5 3.34 10.43 9.69
C LEU A 5 4.09 11.75 9.42
N GLU A 6 4.84 11.78 8.33
CA GLU A 6 5.55 13.00 7.94
C GLU A 6 4.56 14.11 7.59
N PRO A 7 4.88 15.38 7.89
CA PRO A 7 3.95 16.50 7.69
C PRO A 7 3.50 16.61 6.24
N GLU A 8 4.35 16.24 5.28
CA GLU A 8 4.02 16.22 3.85
C GLU A 8 2.95 15.18 3.52
N VAL A 9 3.02 14.01 4.16
CA VAL A 9 2.04 12.92 4.01
C VAL A 9 0.69 13.37 4.59
N LEU A 10 0.70 14.00 5.76
CA LEU A 10 -0.52 14.56 6.39
C LEU A 10 -1.17 15.63 5.53
N VAL A 11 -0.38 16.55 4.96
CA VAL A 11 -0.87 17.59 4.04
C VAL A 11 -1.47 16.98 2.77
N ALA A 12 -0.88 15.91 2.23
CA ALA A 12 -1.44 15.21 1.09
C ALA A 12 -2.77 14.50 1.43
N LEU A 13 -2.87 13.92 2.62
CA LEU A 13 -4.10 13.29 3.11
C LEU A 13 -5.23 14.28 3.36
N ASP A 14 -4.93 15.42 4.00
CA ASP A 14 -5.89 16.49 4.27
C ASP A 14 -6.46 17.06 2.97
N LYS A 15 -5.62 17.16 1.94
CA LYS A 15 -6.02 17.58 0.58
C LYS A 15 -6.75 16.50 -0.22
N GLY A 16 -7.02 15.32 0.36
CA GLY A 16 -7.70 14.20 -0.31
C GLY A 16 -6.85 13.47 -1.36
N ARG A 17 -5.53 13.66 -1.36
CA ARG A 17 -4.59 13.06 -2.34
C ARG A 17 -3.87 11.86 -1.74
N LYS A 18 -4.62 10.76 -1.54
CA LYS A 18 -4.07 9.53 -0.95
C LYS A 18 -2.90 8.95 -1.77
N ILE A 19 -2.93 8.97 -3.11
CA ILE A 19 -1.80 8.50 -3.94
C ILE A 19 -0.53 9.30 -3.68
N GLU A 20 -0.62 10.62 -3.51
CA GLU A 20 0.56 11.43 -3.16
C GLU A 20 1.07 11.11 -1.77
N ALA A 21 0.15 10.95 -0.81
CA ALA A 21 0.50 10.55 0.55
C ALA A 21 1.22 9.19 0.58
N ILE A 22 0.73 8.20 -0.20
CA ILE A 22 1.35 6.89 -0.36
C ILE A 22 2.73 7.02 -1.02
N LYS A 23 2.90 7.87 -2.03
CA LYS A 23 4.20 8.09 -2.68
C LYS A 23 5.22 8.72 -1.72
N LEU A 24 4.83 9.79 -1.03
CA LEU A 24 5.69 10.47 -0.05
C LEU A 24 6.10 9.51 1.07
N LEU A 25 5.14 8.79 1.64
CA LEU A 25 5.41 7.81 2.69
C LEU A 25 6.33 6.68 2.19
N ARG A 26 6.18 6.26 0.94
CA ARG A 26 7.05 5.26 0.29
C ARG A 26 8.47 5.77 0.12
N GLU A 27 8.65 6.99 -0.38
CA GLU A 27 9.96 7.59 -0.61
C GLU A 27 10.70 7.85 0.70
N GLN A 28 9.99 8.36 1.70
CA GLN A 28 10.56 8.72 2.99
C GLN A 28 10.95 7.50 3.83
N ARG A 29 10.12 6.46 3.84
CA ARG A 29 10.38 5.24 4.62
C ARG A 29 10.99 4.09 3.82
N SER A 30 11.15 4.27 2.50
CA SER A 30 11.63 3.22 1.58
C SER A 30 10.88 1.88 1.74
N ILE A 31 9.57 1.94 2.03
CA ILE A 31 8.70 0.78 2.25
C ILE A 31 8.02 0.32 0.95
N GLY A 32 7.45 -0.88 0.96
CA GLY A 32 6.69 -1.38 -0.18
C GLY A 32 5.41 -0.57 -0.42
N LEU A 33 4.95 -0.51 -1.68
CA LEU A 33 3.70 0.18 -2.05
C LEU A 33 2.49 -0.35 -1.25
N LYS A 34 2.49 -1.65 -0.93
CA LYS A 34 1.47 -2.30 -0.12
C LYS A 34 1.47 -1.79 1.33
N GLU A 35 2.64 -1.69 1.95
CA GLU A 35 2.78 -1.19 3.33
C GLU A 35 2.42 0.29 3.41
N ALA A 36 2.94 1.10 2.48
CA ALA A 36 2.60 2.52 2.42
C ALA A 36 1.08 2.72 2.29
N LYS A 37 0.43 1.96 1.40
CA LYS A 37 -1.03 2.00 1.27
C LYS A 37 -1.74 1.59 2.57
N GLN A 38 -1.30 0.51 3.21
CA GLN A 38 -1.94 0.01 4.43
C GLN A 38 -1.89 1.04 5.57
N ILE A 39 -0.74 1.67 5.78
CA ILE A 39 -0.55 2.71 6.81
C ILE A 39 -1.47 3.91 6.52
N ILE A 40 -1.53 4.35 5.27
CA ILE A 40 -2.38 5.47 4.85
C ILE A 40 -3.87 5.14 4.97
N ASP A 41 -4.28 3.93 4.62
CA ASP A 41 -5.67 3.50 4.76
C ASP A 41 -6.08 3.39 6.24
N GLU A 42 -5.23 2.85 7.12
CA GLU A 42 -5.47 2.85 8.57
C GLU A 42 -5.63 4.28 9.11
N TYR A 43 -4.75 5.18 8.71
CA TYR A 43 -4.79 6.57 9.17
C TYR A 43 -6.02 7.32 8.65
N SER A 44 -6.40 7.09 7.39
CA SER A 44 -7.60 7.65 6.78
C SER A 44 -8.89 7.06 7.34
N ALA A 45 -8.87 5.81 7.81
CA ALA A 45 -10.01 5.20 8.49
C ALA A 45 -10.20 5.79 9.90
N ALA A 46 -9.09 6.07 10.61
CA ALA A 46 -9.11 6.75 11.89
C ALA A 46 -9.53 8.23 11.79
N HIS A 47 -9.20 8.89 10.68
CA HIS A 47 -9.55 10.29 10.40
C HIS A 47 -10.49 10.36 9.19
N PRO A 48 -11.80 10.17 9.38
CA PRO A 48 -12.78 10.27 8.31
C PRO A 48 -12.86 11.73 7.82
N SER A 49 -12.01 12.07 6.85
CA SER A 49 -12.15 13.32 6.10
C SER A 49 -13.38 13.20 5.20
N PRO A 50 -14.36 14.15 5.25
CA PRO A 50 -15.60 14.08 4.50
C PRO A 50 -15.45 14.06 2.97
N ASN A 51 -14.23 14.27 2.44
CA ASN A 51 -13.96 14.45 1.01
C ASN A 51 -13.18 13.30 0.34
N ALA A 52 -13.06 12.14 0.97
CA ALA A 52 -12.31 10.98 0.46
C ALA A 52 -13.05 10.12 -0.59
N SER A 53 -13.92 10.69 -1.42
CA SER A 53 -14.74 9.93 -2.38
C SER A 53 -14.04 9.61 -3.71
N VAL A 54 -12.77 9.98 -3.90
CA VAL A 54 -12.05 9.70 -5.15
C VAL A 54 -10.68 9.10 -4.87
N GLU A 55 -10.63 7.78 -4.61
CA GLU A 55 -9.45 7.04 -5.05
C GLU A 55 -9.79 5.62 -5.50
N ARG A 56 -9.66 5.45 -6.82
CA ARG A 56 -9.94 4.24 -7.58
C ARG A 56 -9.28 3.02 -6.94
N ASN A 57 -10.12 2.03 -6.68
CA ASN A 57 -9.80 0.61 -6.67
C ASN A 57 -8.67 0.30 -7.66
N ASN A 58 -7.45 0.08 -7.15
CA ASN A 58 -6.45 -0.66 -7.90
C ASN A 58 -6.52 -2.11 -7.44
N SER A 59 -7.31 -2.88 -8.20
CA SER A 59 -7.48 -4.33 -8.07
C SER A 59 -6.17 -5.03 -8.45
N THR A 60 -5.21 -5.03 -7.53
CA THR A 60 -4.01 -5.89 -7.57
C THR A 60 -4.31 -7.34 -7.15
N SER A 61 -5.58 -7.66 -6.89
CA SER A 61 -6.06 -8.99 -6.49
C SER A 61 -5.84 -10.08 -7.54
N GLY A 62 -5.63 -9.72 -8.82
CA GLY A 62 -5.29 -10.66 -9.89
C GLY A 62 -3.81 -11.06 -9.91
N LEU A 63 -2.90 -10.11 -9.73
CA LEU A 63 -1.46 -10.33 -9.90
C LEU A 63 -0.84 -11.11 -8.74
N ILE A 64 -1.30 -10.85 -7.51
CA ILE A 64 -0.78 -11.53 -6.31
C ILE A 64 -1.06 -13.03 -6.38
N LYS A 65 -2.23 -13.44 -6.89
CA LYS A 65 -2.59 -14.86 -7.06
C LYS A 65 -1.69 -15.55 -8.10
N LEU A 66 -1.32 -14.86 -9.18
CA LEU A 66 -0.43 -15.42 -10.20
C LEU A 66 1.00 -15.61 -9.67
N VAL A 67 1.51 -14.67 -8.88
CA VAL A 67 2.84 -14.79 -8.27
C VAL A 67 2.88 -15.95 -7.27
N ILE A 68 1.84 -16.09 -6.45
CA ILE A 68 1.73 -17.22 -5.50
C ILE A 68 1.64 -18.55 -6.26
N LEU A 69 0.81 -18.63 -7.29
CA LEU A 69 0.69 -19.84 -8.11
C LEU A 69 2.02 -20.21 -8.78
N ALA A 70 2.72 -19.24 -9.38
CA ALA A 70 4.01 -19.45 -10.02
C ALA A 70 5.08 -19.91 -9.02
N ALA A 71 5.13 -19.31 -7.82
CA ALA A 71 6.04 -19.71 -6.77
C ALA A 71 5.78 -21.15 -6.28
N VAL A 72 4.52 -21.53 -6.10
CA VAL A 72 4.12 -22.90 -5.71
C VAL A 72 4.50 -23.91 -6.79
N VAL A 73 4.21 -23.61 -8.06
CA VAL A 73 4.57 -24.48 -9.19
C VAL A 73 6.09 -24.66 -9.30
N TYR A 74 6.85 -23.57 -9.16
CA TYR A 74 8.31 -23.62 -9.17
C TYR A 74 8.85 -24.48 -8.03
N PHE A 75 8.30 -24.32 -6.82
CA PHE A 75 8.71 -25.09 -5.65
C PHE A 75 8.46 -26.59 -5.83
N LEU A 76 7.28 -26.97 -6.33
CA LEU A 76 6.94 -28.36 -6.65
C LEU A 76 7.83 -28.94 -7.75
N TYR A 77 8.18 -28.14 -8.76
CA TYR A 77 9.06 -28.56 -9.85
C TYR A 77 10.47 -28.87 -9.34
N VAL A 78 11.00 -28.03 -8.44
CA VAL A 78 12.33 -28.22 -7.84
C VAL A 78 12.36 -29.45 -6.94
N GLU A 79 11.37 -29.61 -6.05
CA GLU A 79 11.25 -30.77 -5.15
C GLU A 79 11.07 -32.11 -5.88
N PHE A 80 10.39 -32.12 -7.04
CA PHE A 80 10.09 -33.37 -7.76
C PHE A 80 11.20 -33.82 -8.72
N ILE A 81 12.10 -32.92 -9.11
CA ILE A 81 13.18 -33.20 -10.08
C ILE A 81 14.55 -33.43 -9.40
N GLN A 82 14.68 -33.08 -8.13
CA GLN A 82 15.88 -33.32 -7.33
C GLN A 82 15.76 -34.61 -6.51
#